data_AF-A0A124GBP3-F1
#
_entry.id   AF-A0A124GBP3-F1
#
_cell.length_a   1.000
_cell.length_b   1.000
_cell.length_c   1.000
_cell.angle_alpha   90.00
_cell.angle_beta   90.00
_cell.angle_gamma   90.00
#
_symmetry.space_group_name_H-M   'P 1'
#
loop_
_entity.id
_entity.type
_entity.pdbx_description
1 polymer ?
#
loop_
_entity_poly.entity_id
_entity_poly.type
_entity_poly.pdbx_seq_one_letter_code
_entity_poly.pdbx_strand_id
1 'polypeptide(L)'
;MENFFASRPDVAGRVVSAALVGAGEFGASFIGQARRTAHIAPRVVCDLDLARARKAALAGGFSEGDLADCRNAAEAKAALERGLVALIDNSDHLASLAVDLVVEATGDPEGAAKVALAAIENGRHCVMVTKEAECIIGPILAHKAKQNGVVHTPVDGDQPSLLIGLIGWARMLGLPIVAAGKSSESDFVWDPETGTVTAWETPADAKDFAAAFGRLGSNPLPLLAERAKLPFPRATVPDLCEMGIVSNHTGLMPDIAEMHAPIARTTELPTLFRPASEGGLLSGSGKVDMFNCLRRPDELSFAGGVFVIAEAPDLATGALFAGKGIPCSPDGRYVLVHNPVHLLGAEAPMSALSAALLGQSTGGAEVLPRVDLVARASRDLVPGETLTMGYRHVIGGLEPLLQPARPLGADEPVPYYLTAGRPVVRPVARGAILTCADIALDESTTLVQLRREQDALFNTGKV
;
A
#
# COMPACT_ATOMS: atom_id res chain seq x y z
N MET A 1 -14.70 12.10 -25.26
CA MET A 1 -14.15 12.66 -24.01
C MET A 1 -12.68 12.27 -24.02
N GLU A 2 -11.75 13.22 -24.19
CA GLU A 2 -10.33 12.91 -24.47
C GLU A 2 -9.56 12.32 -23.28
N ASN A 3 -10.06 12.50 -22.04
CA ASN A 3 -9.81 11.69 -20.83
C ASN A 3 -10.58 12.33 -19.65
N PHE A 4 -10.53 11.73 -18.45
CA PHE A 4 -11.23 12.19 -17.23
C PHE A 4 -10.90 13.66 -16.87
N PHE A 5 -9.65 14.08 -17.04
CA PHE A 5 -9.16 15.41 -16.66
C PHE A 5 -9.36 16.48 -17.73
N ALA A 6 -9.45 16.10 -19.01
CA ALA A 6 -9.64 17.00 -20.16
C ALA A 6 -11.03 17.67 -20.20
N SER A 7 -11.96 17.25 -19.36
CA SER A 7 -13.31 17.84 -19.27
C SER A 7 -13.34 19.20 -18.55
N ARG A 8 -12.23 19.65 -17.95
CA ARG A 8 -12.14 20.90 -17.19
C ARG A 8 -11.52 22.05 -18.02
N PRO A 9 -12.25 23.15 -18.29
CA PRO A 9 -11.79 24.26 -19.15
C PRO A 9 -10.52 24.98 -18.64
N ASP A 10 -10.29 24.98 -17.34
CA ASP A 10 -9.13 25.56 -16.64
C ASP A 10 -7.87 24.66 -16.66
N VAL A 11 -8.02 23.41 -17.11
CA VAL A 11 -6.97 22.39 -17.17
C VAL A 11 -6.45 22.18 -18.60
N ALA A 12 -7.19 22.68 -19.60
CA ALA A 12 -6.85 22.52 -21.01
C ALA A 12 -5.45 23.09 -21.31
N GLY A 13 -4.52 22.21 -21.72
CA GLY A 13 -3.15 22.57 -22.08
C GLY A 13 -2.14 22.65 -20.92
N ARG A 14 -2.55 22.49 -19.65
CA ARG A 14 -1.60 22.39 -18.53
C ARG A 14 -0.91 21.03 -18.54
N VAL A 15 0.42 21.04 -18.40
CA VAL A 15 1.26 19.83 -18.21
C VAL A 15 1.89 19.90 -16.82
N VAL A 16 1.57 18.92 -16.00
CA VAL A 16 2.07 18.76 -14.63
C VAL A 16 3.50 18.22 -14.71
N SER A 17 4.44 18.97 -14.15
CA SER A 17 5.84 18.59 -14.04
C SER A 17 6.08 17.74 -12.78
N ALA A 18 6.58 16.52 -12.96
CA ALA A 18 6.81 15.57 -11.89
C ALA A 18 8.31 15.32 -11.67
N ALA A 19 8.72 15.25 -10.40
CA ALA A 19 10.00 14.69 -9.98
C ALA A 19 9.78 13.29 -9.42
N LEU A 20 10.47 12.28 -9.96
CA LEU A 20 10.52 10.94 -9.37
C LEU A 20 11.71 10.84 -8.42
N VAL A 21 11.51 10.31 -7.22
CA VAL A 21 12.58 9.97 -6.28
C VAL A 21 12.54 8.47 -6.00
N GLY A 22 13.56 7.74 -6.44
CA GLY A 22 13.60 6.27 -6.45
C GLY A 22 13.24 5.70 -7.82
N ALA A 23 14.26 5.25 -8.56
CA ALA A 23 14.14 4.66 -9.90
C ALA A 23 14.10 3.12 -9.86
N GLY A 24 13.49 2.56 -8.81
CA GLY A 24 13.16 1.13 -8.70
C GLY A 24 12.07 0.70 -9.68
N GLU A 25 11.56 -0.53 -9.54
CA GLU A 25 10.56 -1.10 -10.45
C GLU A 25 9.31 -0.22 -10.60
N PHE A 26 8.75 0.26 -9.47
CA PHE A 26 7.60 1.16 -9.48
C PHE A 26 7.91 2.46 -10.22
N GLY A 27 9.01 3.13 -9.86
CA GLY A 27 9.43 4.39 -10.48
C GLY A 27 9.72 4.27 -11.98
N ALA A 28 10.36 3.18 -12.40
CA ALA A 28 10.61 2.90 -13.81
C ALA A 28 9.31 2.68 -14.61
N SER A 29 8.34 1.97 -14.03
CA SER A 29 7.00 1.80 -14.62
C SER A 29 6.27 3.15 -14.77
N PHE A 30 6.36 4.02 -13.77
CA PHE A 30 5.82 5.39 -13.83
C PHE A 30 6.43 6.20 -14.98
N ILE A 31 7.76 6.23 -15.11
CA ILE A 31 8.42 6.95 -16.20
C ILE A 31 7.90 6.46 -17.56
N GLY A 32 7.84 5.13 -17.75
CA GLY A 32 7.39 4.54 -19.01
C GLY A 32 5.94 4.89 -19.36
N GLN A 33 5.07 4.95 -18.36
CA GLN A 33 3.66 5.27 -18.58
C GLN A 33 3.39 6.78 -18.69
N ALA A 34 4.09 7.60 -17.92
CA ALA A 34 3.90 9.05 -17.90
C ALA A 34 4.11 9.69 -19.28
N ARG A 35 5.06 9.18 -20.09
CA ARG A 35 5.27 9.67 -21.47
C ARG A 35 4.11 9.39 -22.43
N ARG A 36 3.27 8.42 -22.10
CA ARG A 36 2.06 8.07 -22.87
C ARG A 36 0.79 8.69 -22.28
N THR A 37 0.92 9.39 -21.16
CA THR A 37 -0.20 9.96 -20.41
C THR A 37 -0.26 11.47 -20.66
N ALA A 38 -1.41 11.96 -21.11
CA ALA A 38 -1.60 13.39 -21.30
C ALA A 38 -1.46 14.15 -19.96
N HIS A 39 -1.08 15.42 -20.03
CA HIS A 39 -1.01 16.35 -18.90
C HIS A 39 0.05 16.05 -17.83
N ILE A 40 0.96 15.10 -18.02
CA ILE A 40 2.05 14.85 -17.08
C ILE A 40 3.39 14.71 -17.81
N ALA A 41 4.45 15.24 -17.22
CA ALA A 41 5.81 15.13 -17.74
C ALA A 41 6.79 14.86 -16.58
N PRO A 42 7.48 13.71 -16.57
CA PRO A 42 8.64 13.51 -15.72
C PRO A 42 9.74 14.47 -16.14
N ARG A 43 10.15 15.36 -15.24
CA ARG A 43 11.18 16.38 -15.49
C ARG A 43 12.45 16.16 -14.68
N VAL A 44 12.35 15.43 -13.58
CA VAL A 44 13.49 15.07 -12.73
C VAL A 44 13.39 13.59 -12.37
N VAL A 45 14.51 12.88 -12.45
CA VAL A 45 14.66 11.52 -11.92
C VAL A 45 15.81 11.54 -10.92
N CYS A 46 15.46 11.29 -9.66
CA CYS A 46 16.39 11.25 -8.54
C CYS A 46 16.60 9.81 -8.09
N ASP A 47 17.83 9.35 -8.08
CA ASP A 47 18.22 8.06 -7.49
C ASP A 47 19.66 8.14 -7.02
N LEU A 48 19.98 7.51 -5.88
CA LEU A 48 21.36 7.45 -5.36
C LEU A 48 22.34 6.83 -6.38
N ASP A 49 21.82 6.00 -7.29
CA ASP A 49 22.53 5.46 -8.45
C ASP A 49 22.04 6.15 -9.74
N LEU A 50 22.81 7.13 -10.23
CA LEU A 50 22.53 7.82 -11.49
C LEU A 50 22.43 6.87 -12.70
N ALA A 51 23.16 5.74 -12.69
CA ALA A 51 23.06 4.76 -13.77
C ALA A 51 21.69 4.08 -13.76
N ARG A 52 21.11 3.84 -12.58
CA ARG A 52 19.73 3.35 -12.43
C ARG A 52 18.72 4.38 -12.90
N ALA A 53 18.85 5.65 -12.50
CA ALA A 53 18.00 6.74 -12.95
C ALA A 53 18.00 6.84 -14.48
N ARG A 54 19.19 6.83 -15.10
CA ARG A 54 19.37 6.84 -16.55
C ARG A 54 18.73 5.61 -17.21
N LYS A 55 18.98 4.41 -16.69
CA LYS A 55 18.40 3.16 -17.21
C LYS A 55 16.87 3.21 -17.20
N ALA A 56 16.26 3.67 -16.11
CA ALA A 56 14.82 3.82 -16.01
C ALA A 56 14.27 4.84 -17.03
N ALA A 57 14.94 5.99 -17.18
CA ALA A 57 14.56 7.02 -18.15
C ALA A 57 14.61 6.50 -19.60
N LEU A 58 15.71 5.83 -19.99
CA LEU A 58 15.87 5.24 -21.32
C LEU A 58 14.84 4.13 -21.57
N ALA A 59 14.60 3.25 -20.60
CA ALA A 59 13.58 2.21 -20.70
C ALA A 59 12.16 2.78 -20.82
N GLY A 60 11.90 3.93 -20.19
CA GLY A 60 10.67 4.71 -20.38
C GLY A 60 10.58 5.42 -21.73
N GLY A 61 11.63 5.36 -22.54
CA GLY A 61 11.68 5.82 -23.92
C GLY A 61 12.21 7.25 -24.11
N PHE A 62 12.81 7.85 -23.08
CA PHE A 62 13.66 9.03 -23.29
C PHE A 62 14.90 8.64 -24.11
N SER A 63 15.41 9.57 -24.91
CA SER A 63 16.69 9.43 -25.60
C SER A 63 17.82 10.01 -24.76
N GLU A 64 19.06 9.63 -25.05
CA GLU A 64 20.25 10.23 -24.41
C GLU A 64 20.28 11.76 -24.51
N GLY A 65 19.79 12.32 -25.63
CA GLY A 65 19.72 13.77 -25.84
C GLY A 65 18.67 14.48 -24.97
N ASP A 66 17.72 13.74 -24.38
CA ASP A 66 16.71 14.29 -23.47
C ASP A 66 17.20 14.38 -22.02
N LEU A 67 18.36 13.77 -21.69
CA LEU A 67 18.83 13.57 -20.32
C LEU A 67 20.04 14.43 -20.00
N ALA A 68 20.11 14.95 -18.78
CA ALA A 68 21.28 15.67 -18.28
C ALA A 68 21.66 15.16 -16.87
N ASP A 69 22.90 14.68 -16.72
CA ASP A 69 23.47 14.41 -15.41
C ASP A 69 23.76 15.74 -14.71
N CYS A 70 23.20 15.91 -13.51
CA CYS A 70 23.28 17.15 -12.75
C CYS A 70 23.84 16.86 -11.37
N ARG A 71 25.00 17.44 -11.05
CA ARG A 71 25.71 17.24 -9.77
C ARG A 71 25.31 18.24 -8.70
N ASN A 72 24.52 19.25 -9.06
CA ASN A 72 24.04 20.28 -8.15
C ASN A 72 22.72 20.89 -8.65
N ALA A 73 22.08 21.64 -7.76
CA ALA A 73 20.84 22.38 -8.00
C ALA A 73 20.90 23.31 -9.23
N ALA A 74 22.03 24.00 -9.46
CA ALA A 74 22.15 24.96 -10.56
C ALA A 74 22.18 24.25 -11.93
N GLU A 75 22.90 23.13 -12.03
CA GLU A 75 22.91 22.29 -13.22
C GLU A 75 21.54 21.69 -13.51
N ALA A 76 20.85 21.18 -12.47
CA ALA A 76 19.51 20.64 -12.59
C ALA A 76 18.51 21.70 -13.09
N LYS A 77 18.56 22.92 -12.53
CA LYS A 77 17.75 24.05 -12.99
C LYS A 77 18.03 24.39 -14.46
N ALA A 78 19.30 24.51 -14.84
CA ALA A 78 19.68 24.78 -16.23
C ALA A 78 19.22 23.67 -17.20
N ALA A 79 19.23 22.40 -16.77
CA ALA A 79 18.67 21.30 -17.56
C ALA A 79 17.17 21.46 -17.79
N LEU A 80 16.41 21.80 -16.74
CA LEU A 80 14.97 22.03 -16.84
C LEU A 80 14.62 23.20 -17.77
N GLU A 81 15.38 24.30 -17.69
CA GLU A 81 15.21 25.47 -18.57
C GLU A 81 15.44 25.15 -20.06
N ARG A 82 16.33 24.20 -20.36
CA ARG A 82 16.57 23.69 -21.72
C ARG A 82 15.52 22.68 -22.19
N GLY A 83 14.53 22.34 -21.37
CA GLY A 83 13.53 21.33 -21.69
C GLY A 83 13.99 19.88 -21.47
N LEU A 84 15.16 19.67 -20.84
CA LEU A 84 15.68 18.34 -20.56
C LEU A 84 15.11 17.75 -19.27
N VAL A 85 15.33 16.45 -19.08
CA VAL A 85 15.13 15.72 -17.82
C VAL A 85 16.43 15.75 -17.03
N ALA A 86 16.37 16.28 -15.81
CA ALA A 86 17.51 16.29 -14.91
C ALA A 86 17.64 14.93 -14.19
N LEU A 87 18.80 14.30 -14.29
CA LEU A 87 19.18 13.15 -13.46
C LEU A 87 20.02 13.66 -12.29
N ILE A 88 19.57 13.38 -11.06
CA ILE A 88 20.22 13.82 -9.83
C ILE A 88 20.40 12.66 -8.85
N ASP A 89 21.41 12.74 -8.00
CA ASP A 89 21.74 11.74 -6.97
C ASP A 89 21.42 12.21 -5.55
N ASN A 90 21.04 13.48 -5.38
CA ASN A 90 20.62 14.05 -4.12
C ASN A 90 19.26 14.75 -4.23
N SER A 91 18.29 14.26 -3.45
CA SER A 91 16.95 14.82 -3.38
C SER A 91 16.89 16.25 -2.84
N ASP A 92 17.90 16.72 -2.09
CA ASP A 92 17.99 18.10 -1.60
C ASP A 92 17.96 19.13 -2.76
N HIS A 93 18.43 18.75 -3.95
CA HIS A 93 18.41 19.62 -5.12
C HIS A 93 16.97 19.98 -5.53
N LEU A 94 15.98 19.12 -5.24
CA LEU A 94 14.58 19.33 -5.60
C LEU A 94 14.01 20.63 -5.01
N ALA A 95 14.47 21.04 -3.82
CA ALA A 95 14.03 22.27 -3.17
C ALA A 95 14.10 23.49 -4.09
N SER A 96 15.11 23.55 -4.96
CA SER A 96 15.39 24.65 -5.87
C SER A 96 14.74 24.56 -7.26
N LEU A 97 14.07 23.43 -7.56
CA LEU A 97 13.56 23.12 -8.90
C LEU A 97 12.06 23.43 -9.01
N ALA A 98 11.67 24.05 -10.13
CA ALA A 98 10.27 24.29 -10.43
C ALA A 98 9.63 22.99 -10.95
N VAL A 99 9.03 22.22 -10.03
CA VAL A 99 8.19 21.04 -10.33
C VAL A 99 6.87 21.15 -9.57
N ASP A 100 5.77 20.68 -10.16
CA ASP A 100 4.43 20.72 -9.55
C ASP A 100 4.29 19.68 -8.43
N LEU A 101 4.92 18.51 -8.58
CA LEU A 101 4.81 17.41 -7.61
C LEU A 101 6.03 16.51 -7.54
N VAL A 102 6.12 15.77 -6.45
CA VAL A 102 7.09 14.71 -6.19
C VAL A 102 6.37 13.37 -6.11
N VAL A 103 6.85 12.38 -6.86
CA VAL A 103 6.52 10.96 -6.70
C VAL A 103 7.64 10.33 -5.89
N GLU A 104 7.38 10.04 -4.62
CA GLU A 104 8.35 9.46 -3.69
C GLU A 104 8.21 7.93 -3.71
N ALA A 105 9.23 7.24 -4.21
CA ALA A 105 9.25 5.80 -4.48
C ALA A 105 10.57 5.12 -4.09
N THR A 106 11.20 5.58 -3.01
CA THR A 106 12.49 5.06 -2.54
C THR A 106 12.36 3.71 -1.83
N GLY A 107 11.24 3.45 -1.15
CA GLY A 107 11.11 2.32 -0.23
C GLY A 107 11.89 2.50 1.09
N ASP A 108 12.52 3.67 1.31
CA ASP A 108 13.26 3.98 2.52
C ASP A 108 12.44 4.89 3.44
N PRO A 109 12.07 4.46 4.66
CA PRO A 109 11.17 5.22 5.53
C PRO A 109 11.67 6.62 5.90
N GLU A 110 12.96 6.76 6.22
CA GLU A 110 13.56 8.04 6.62
C GLU A 110 13.77 8.97 5.43
N GLY A 111 14.23 8.44 4.30
CA GLY A 111 14.36 9.16 3.04
C GLY A 111 13.01 9.67 2.55
N ALA A 112 11.97 8.83 2.58
CA ALA A 112 10.61 9.21 2.23
C ALA A 112 10.07 10.33 3.13
N ALA A 113 10.30 10.24 4.45
CA ALA A 113 9.91 11.29 5.40
C ALA A 113 10.55 12.64 5.06
N LYS A 114 11.85 12.67 4.76
CA LYS A 114 12.57 13.90 4.36
C LYS A 114 12.05 14.47 3.05
N VAL A 115 11.92 13.63 2.04
CA VAL A 115 11.47 14.03 0.69
C VAL A 115 10.05 14.57 0.74
N ALA A 116 9.14 13.89 1.44
CA ALA A 116 7.75 14.31 1.56
C ALA A 116 7.60 15.63 2.33
N LEU A 117 8.29 15.77 3.48
CA LEU A 117 8.28 17.02 4.24
C LEU A 117 8.81 18.18 3.41
N ALA A 118 9.97 18.01 2.76
CA ALA A 118 10.56 19.04 1.91
C ALA A 118 9.65 19.38 0.71
N ALA A 119 8.99 18.40 0.09
CA ALA A 119 8.03 18.66 -0.99
C ALA A 119 6.87 19.55 -0.50
N ILE A 120 6.27 19.21 0.64
CA ILE A 120 5.15 19.92 1.23
C ILE A 120 5.54 21.36 1.62
N GLU A 121 6.67 21.54 2.31
CA GLU A 121 7.14 22.85 2.76
C GLU A 121 7.50 23.79 1.59
N ASN A 122 7.86 23.23 0.44
CA ASN A 122 8.13 23.98 -0.77
C ASN A 122 6.88 24.14 -1.68
N GLY A 123 5.69 23.84 -1.18
CA GLY A 123 4.43 24.03 -1.91
C GLY A 123 4.27 23.08 -3.11
N ARG A 124 4.81 21.85 -3.02
CA ARG A 124 4.64 20.80 -4.03
C ARG A 124 3.71 19.71 -3.53
N HIS A 125 2.94 19.12 -4.45
CA HIS A 125 2.17 17.92 -4.10
C HIS A 125 3.11 16.73 -3.88
N CYS A 126 2.75 15.82 -2.99
CA CYS A 126 3.48 14.59 -2.72
C CYS A 126 2.60 13.37 -3.02
N VAL A 127 3.05 12.53 -3.95
CA VAL A 127 2.49 11.22 -4.24
C VAL A 127 3.40 10.18 -3.61
N MET A 128 2.93 9.52 -2.57
CA MET A 128 3.67 8.62 -1.72
C MET A 128 3.50 7.17 -2.18
N VAL A 129 4.59 6.56 -2.61
CA VAL A 129 4.69 5.12 -2.93
C VAL A 129 5.28 4.34 -1.76
N THR A 130 6.17 4.95 -0.96
CA THR A 130 6.80 4.31 0.20
C THR A 130 5.80 4.12 1.34
N LYS A 131 5.07 2.99 1.30
CA LYS A 131 4.10 2.57 2.31
C LYS A 131 4.68 2.47 3.72
N GLU A 132 5.98 2.21 3.84
CA GLU A 132 6.67 2.10 5.12
C GLU A 132 6.69 3.42 5.90
N ALA A 133 6.82 4.55 5.20
CA ALA A 133 6.68 5.87 5.79
C ALA A 133 5.20 6.23 5.98
N GLU A 134 4.37 5.95 4.98
CA GLU A 134 2.93 6.28 5.01
C GLU A 134 2.22 5.63 6.19
N CYS A 135 2.55 4.38 6.55
CA CYS A 135 1.93 3.70 7.66
C CYS A 135 2.31 4.28 9.03
N ILE A 136 3.41 5.03 9.14
CA ILE A 136 3.86 5.67 10.40
C ILE A 136 3.41 7.13 10.48
N ILE A 137 3.62 7.89 9.41
CA ILE A 137 3.51 9.37 9.39
C ILE A 137 2.55 9.92 8.32
N GLY A 138 1.81 9.07 7.60
CA GLY A 138 0.81 9.52 6.61
C GLY A 138 -0.18 10.56 7.15
N PRO A 139 -0.79 10.38 8.35
CA PRO A 139 -1.69 11.37 8.93
C PRO A 139 -1.08 12.76 9.14
N ILE A 140 0.14 12.85 9.67
CA ILE A 140 0.79 14.16 9.87
C ILE A 140 1.23 14.80 8.54
N LEU A 141 1.65 14.00 7.55
CA LEU A 141 1.95 14.50 6.21
C LEU A 141 0.70 15.05 5.53
N ALA A 142 -0.43 14.35 5.62
CA ALA A 142 -1.73 14.83 5.12
C ALA A 142 -2.16 16.14 5.80
N HIS A 143 -1.98 16.25 7.11
CA HIS A 143 -2.26 17.48 7.86
C HIS A 143 -1.40 18.66 7.38
N LYS A 144 -0.08 18.48 7.29
CA LYS A 144 0.85 19.52 6.84
C LYS A 144 0.62 19.93 5.38
N ALA A 145 0.32 18.96 4.50
CA ALA A 145 -0.02 19.23 3.12
C ALA A 145 -1.24 20.16 3.02
N LYS A 146 -2.31 19.86 3.79
CA LYS A 146 -3.50 20.71 3.86
C LYS A 146 -3.18 22.13 4.36
N GLN A 147 -2.32 22.27 5.36
CA GLN A 147 -1.89 23.58 5.86
C GLN A 147 -1.10 24.40 4.83
N ASN A 148 -0.33 23.74 3.96
CA ASN A 148 0.44 24.37 2.90
C ASN A 148 -0.33 24.51 1.57
N GLY A 149 -1.61 24.14 1.53
CA GLY A 149 -2.44 24.24 0.32
C GLY A 149 -2.05 23.25 -0.79
N VAL A 150 -1.38 22.15 -0.44
CA VAL A 150 -0.97 21.09 -1.37
C VAL A 150 -1.61 19.76 -0.98
N VAL A 151 -1.37 18.73 -1.79
CA VAL A 151 -1.95 17.39 -1.60
C VAL A 151 -0.83 16.41 -1.27
N HIS A 152 -1.04 15.65 -0.21
CA HIS A 152 -0.34 14.39 0.07
C HIS A 152 -1.29 13.24 -0.20
N THR A 153 -0.82 12.21 -0.91
CA THR A 153 -1.68 11.08 -1.29
C THR A 153 -0.89 9.79 -1.41
N PRO A 154 -1.46 8.63 -1.01
CA PRO A 154 -0.98 7.34 -1.49
C PRO A 154 -1.16 7.26 -3.01
N VAL A 155 -0.50 6.29 -3.64
CA VAL A 155 -0.40 6.18 -5.10
C VAL A 155 -1.30 5.06 -5.66
N ASP A 156 -2.02 5.35 -6.74
CA ASP A 156 -2.68 4.32 -7.55
C ASP A 156 -1.64 3.40 -8.21
N GLY A 157 -1.98 2.12 -8.30
CA GLY A 157 -1.05 1.05 -8.71
C GLY A 157 -0.40 0.32 -7.56
N ASP A 158 -0.42 0.89 -6.35
CA ASP A 158 -0.25 0.16 -5.10
C ASP A 158 -1.65 -0.11 -4.49
N GLN A 159 -1.80 -1.24 -3.81
CA GLN A 159 -3.10 -1.71 -3.33
C GLN A 159 -3.80 -0.75 -2.36
N PRO A 160 -3.13 0.00 -1.46
CA PRO A 160 -3.81 0.92 -0.55
C PRO A 160 -4.69 1.93 -1.26
N SER A 161 -4.16 2.65 -2.25
CA SER A 161 -4.92 3.70 -2.97
C SER A 161 -6.09 3.09 -3.74
N LEU A 162 -5.86 1.97 -4.43
CA LEU A 162 -6.91 1.26 -5.18
C LEU A 162 -8.04 0.79 -4.26
N LEU A 163 -7.71 0.26 -3.09
CA LEU A 163 -8.70 -0.20 -2.11
C LEU A 163 -9.45 0.98 -1.48
N ILE A 164 -8.76 2.06 -1.13
CA ILE A 164 -9.38 3.29 -0.62
C ILE A 164 -10.36 3.85 -1.65
N GLY A 165 -9.98 3.90 -2.92
CA GLY A 165 -10.85 4.31 -4.02
C GLY A 165 -12.08 3.42 -4.17
N LEU A 166 -11.91 2.08 -4.10
CA LEU A 166 -13.02 1.13 -4.18
C LEU A 166 -13.97 1.24 -2.99
N ILE A 167 -13.44 1.44 -1.78
CA ILE A 167 -14.21 1.72 -0.57
C ILE A 167 -14.99 3.03 -0.72
N GLY A 168 -14.34 4.08 -1.24
CA GLY A 168 -14.96 5.38 -1.50
C GLY A 168 -16.12 5.27 -2.49
N TRP A 169 -15.91 4.53 -3.59
CA TRP A 169 -16.95 4.24 -4.58
C TRP A 169 -18.14 3.49 -3.96
N ALA A 170 -17.89 2.44 -3.18
CA ALA A 170 -18.95 1.66 -2.54
C ALA A 170 -19.76 2.51 -1.55
N ARG A 171 -19.09 3.34 -0.75
CA ARG A 171 -19.74 4.30 0.17
C ARG A 171 -20.57 5.34 -0.58
N MET A 172 -20.06 5.86 -1.70
CA MET A 172 -20.78 6.84 -2.53
C MET A 172 -22.08 6.27 -3.11
N LEU A 173 -22.09 4.97 -3.45
CA LEU A 173 -23.29 4.26 -3.89
C LEU A 173 -24.24 3.87 -2.74
N GLY A 174 -23.85 4.08 -1.48
CA GLY A 174 -24.62 3.68 -0.31
C GLY A 174 -24.59 2.18 -0.02
N LEU A 175 -23.59 1.45 -0.53
CA LEU A 175 -23.43 0.01 -0.27
C LEU A 175 -22.81 -0.19 1.13
N PRO A 176 -23.50 -0.87 2.08
CA PRO A 176 -22.94 -1.15 3.39
C PRO A 176 -21.73 -2.08 3.28
N ILE A 177 -20.56 -1.62 3.72
CA ILE A 177 -19.31 -2.39 3.65
C ILE A 177 -19.20 -3.31 4.87
N VAL A 178 -19.07 -4.60 4.59
CA VAL A 178 -18.87 -5.64 5.62
C VAL A 178 -17.38 -5.90 5.79
N ALA A 179 -16.67 -6.06 4.68
CA ALA A 179 -15.22 -6.21 4.68
C ALA A 179 -14.62 -5.56 3.43
N ALA A 180 -13.36 -5.18 3.51
CA ALA A 180 -12.58 -4.66 2.40
C ALA A 180 -11.13 -5.15 2.53
N GLY A 181 -10.45 -5.40 1.41
CA GLY A 181 -9.13 -6.00 1.47
C GLY A 181 -8.41 -6.16 0.13
N LYS A 182 -7.27 -6.84 0.17
CA LYS A 182 -6.49 -7.23 -1.01
C LYS A 182 -6.28 -8.75 -1.08
N SER A 183 -5.84 -9.25 -2.24
CA SER A 183 -5.14 -10.53 -2.27
C SER A 183 -3.67 -10.34 -1.86
N SER A 184 -3.04 -11.34 -1.26
CA SER A 184 -1.58 -11.31 -1.04
C SER A 184 -0.80 -11.22 -2.35
N GLU A 185 0.51 -10.98 -2.21
CA GLU A 185 1.46 -10.81 -3.32
C GLU A 185 1.64 -12.03 -4.21
N SER A 186 1.16 -13.21 -3.79
CA SER A 186 1.30 -14.44 -4.56
C SER A 186 0.03 -15.28 -4.52
N ASP A 187 -0.40 -15.72 -5.70
CA ASP A 187 -1.46 -16.72 -5.82
C ASP A 187 -1.00 -18.08 -5.29
N PHE A 188 -1.97 -18.85 -4.81
CA PHE A 188 -1.82 -20.26 -4.46
C PHE A 188 -2.44 -21.05 -5.60
N VAL A 189 -1.59 -21.50 -6.53
CA VAL A 189 -2.04 -22.15 -7.78
C VAL A 189 -2.01 -23.67 -7.59
N TRP A 190 -3.18 -24.28 -7.45
CA TRP A 190 -3.32 -25.73 -7.38
C TRP A 190 -3.48 -26.33 -8.77
N ASP A 191 -2.54 -27.20 -9.15
CA ASP A 191 -2.58 -27.98 -10.38
C ASP A 191 -3.06 -29.41 -10.06
N PRO A 192 -4.27 -29.82 -10.51
CA PRO A 192 -4.80 -31.15 -10.28
C PRO A 192 -4.09 -32.25 -11.08
N GLU A 193 -3.40 -31.92 -12.18
CA GLU A 193 -2.69 -32.90 -13.01
C GLU A 193 -1.40 -33.37 -12.34
N THR A 194 -0.69 -32.43 -11.73
CA THR A 194 0.56 -32.71 -11.02
C THR A 194 0.33 -33.01 -9.53
N GLY A 195 -0.80 -32.60 -8.97
CA GLY A 195 -1.08 -32.68 -7.54
C GLY A 195 -0.21 -31.75 -6.72
N THR A 196 0.11 -30.56 -7.24
CA THR A 196 0.98 -29.57 -6.57
C THR A 196 0.26 -28.24 -6.34
N VAL A 197 0.62 -27.54 -5.27
CA VAL A 197 0.29 -26.12 -5.10
C VAL A 197 1.56 -25.31 -5.26
N THR A 198 1.54 -24.32 -6.16
CA THR A 198 2.64 -23.37 -6.35
C THR A 198 2.26 -22.02 -5.77
N ALA A 199 3.09 -21.48 -4.90
CA ALA A 199 3.01 -20.11 -4.38
C ALA A 199 4.43 -19.59 -4.17
N TRP A 200 4.64 -18.28 -4.27
CA TRP A 200 5.97 -17.66 -4.13
C TRP A 200 7.03 -18.31 -5.03
N GLU A 201 6.63 -18.62 -6.26
CA GLU A 201 7.47 -19.29 -7.27
C GLU A 201 8.00 -20.67 -6.83
N THR A 202 7.42 -21.23 -5.77
CA THR A 202 7.87 -22.48 -5.15
C THR A 202 6.74 -23.51 -5.14
N PRO A 203 6.96 -24.72 -5.69
CA PRO A 203 5.98 -25.80 -5.64
C PRO A 203 6.00 -26.55 -4.31
N ALA A 204 4.83 -27.01 -3.86
CA ALA A 204 4.66 -27.94 -2.73
C ALA A 204 3.77 -29.13 -3.14
N ASP A 205 4.12 -30.33 -2.65
CA ASP A 205 3.32 -31.55 -2.86
C ASP A 205 1.95 -31.42 -2.17
N ALA A 206 0.88 -31.74 -2.91
CA ALA A 206 -0.50 -31.50 -2.50
C ALA A 206 -1.44 -32.52 -3.17
N LYS A 207 -1.04 -33.81 -3.23
CA LYS A 207 -1.72 -34.86 -4.00
C LYS A 207 -3.19 -35.06 -3.63
N ASP A 208 -3.53 -34.93 -2.34
CA ASP A 208 -4.91 -35.09 -1.83
C ASP A 208 -5.65 -33.75 -1.67
N PHE A 209 -5.13 -32.68 -2.26
CA PHE A 209 -5.65 -31.32 -2.05
C PHE A 209 -6.98 -31.05 -2.76
N ALA A 210 -7.48 -31.95 -3.62
CA ALA A 210 -8.78 -31.80 -4.27
C ALA A 210 -9.94 -31.61 -3.27
N ALA A 211 -9.90 -32.30 -2.13
CA ALA A 211 -10.89 -32.13 -1.07
C ALA A 211 -10.81 -30.74 -0.41
N ALA A 212 -9.59 -30.23 -0.19
CA ALA A 212 -9.34 -28.91 0.38
C ALA A 212 -9.60 -27.78 -0.64
N PHE A 213 -9.37 -28.00 -1.94
CA PHE A 213 -9.72 -27.07 -3.00
C PHE A 213 -11.24 -26.85 -3.05
N GLY A 214 -12.02 -27.93 -2.87
CA GLY A 214 -13.47 -27.89 -2.85
C GLY A 214 -14.08 -27.80 -4.24
N ARG A 215 -15.42 -27.88 -4.31
CA ARG A 215 -16.20 -27.73 -5.55
C ARG A 215 -17.00 -26.42 -5.49
N LEU A 216 -17.53 -26.00 -6.63
CA LEU A 216 -18.44 -24.86 -6.65
C LEU A 216 -19.62 -25.11 -5.69
N GLY A 217 -19.90 -24.15 -4.81
CA GLY A 217 -20.94 -24.26 -3.79
C GLY A 217 -20.58 -25.03 -2.52
N SER A 218 -19.33 -25.52 -2.38
CA SER A 218 -18.85 -26.03 -1.09
C SER A 218 -18.89 -24.94 -0.02
N ASN A 219 -19.22 -25.31 1.23
CA ASN A 219 -18.97 -24.43 2.37
C ASN A 219 -17.44 -24.30 2.57
N PRO A 220 -16.84 -23.10 2.44
CA PRO A 220 -15.40 -22.94 2.51
C PRO A 220 -14.84 -23.00 3.94
N LEU A 221 -15.64 -22.71 4.97
CA LEU A 221 -15.16 -22.63 6.36
C LEU A 221 -14.47 -23.93 6.84
N PRO A 222 -15.05 -25.13 6.67
CA PRO A 222 -14.39 -26.39 7.05
C PRO A 222 -13.12 -26.70 6.27
N LEU A 223 -12.92 -26.08 5.10
CA LEU A 223 -11.76 -26.33 4.23
C LEU A 223 -10.52 -25.53 4.67
N LEU A 224 -10.71 -24.42 5.40
CA LEU A 224 -9.62 -23.52 5.77
C LEU A 224 -8.53 -24.20 6.59
N ALA A 225 -8.89 -25.12 7.49
CA ALA A 225 -7.93 -25.84 8.32
C ALA A 225 -6.99 -26.72 7.50
N GLU A 226 -7.50 -27.40 6.47
CA GLU A 226 -6.67 -28.19 5.55
C GLU A 226 -5.82 -27.30 4.65
N ARG A 227 -6.39 -26.21 4.13
CA ARG A 227 -5.64 -25.25 3.30
C ARG A 227 -4.49 -24.60 4.08
N ALA A 228 -4.69 -24.30 5.36
CA ALA A 228 -3.68 -23.71 6.23
C ALA A 228 -2.47 -24.62 6.51
N LYS A 229 -2.53 -25.92 6.16
CA LYS A 229 -1.38 -26.84 6.26
C LYS A 229 -0.37 -26.66 5.13
N LEU A 230 -0.70 -25.89 4.08
CA LEU A 230 0.24 -25.57 3.02
C LEU A 230 1.45 -24.82 3.60
N PRO A 231 2.69 -25.15 3.18
CA PRO A 231 3.92 -24.67 3.81
C PRO A 231 4.31 -23.25 3.38
N PHE A 232 3.34 -22.40 3.07
CA PHE A 232 3.55 -21.06 2.54
C PHE A 232 3.11 -19.99 3.54
N PRO A 233 3.79 -18.84 3.60
CA PRO A 233 3.32 -17.67 4.35
C PRO A 233 1.93 -17.26 3.87
N ARG A 234 1.03 -16.95 4.81
CA ARG A 234 -0.34 -16.48 4.54
C ARG A 234 -0.49 -14.96 4.60
N ALA A 235 0.47 -14.27 5.20
CA ALA A 235 0.52 -12.83 5.25
C ALA A 235 1.98 -12.40 5.30
N THR A 236 2.28 -11.25 4.71
CA THR A 236 3.60 -10.65 4.73
C THR A 236 3.57 -9.29 5.42
N VAL A 237 4.76 -8.75 5.73
CA VAL A 237 4.87 -7.41 6.31
C VAL A 237 4.26 -6.34 5.39
N PRO A 238 4.50 -6.35 4.05
CA PRO A 238 3.79 -5.45 3.13
C PRO A 238 2.27 -5.54 3.22
N ASP A 239 1.69 -6.75 3.32
CA ASP A 239 0.24 -6.90 3.39
C ASP A 239 -0.35 -6.20 4.63
N LEU A 240 0.24 -6.38 5.81
CA LEU A 240 -0.22 -5.70 7.03
C LEU A 240 0.06 -4.19 6.97
N CYS A 241 1.20 -3.78 6.42
CA CYS A 241 1.55 -2.37 6.22
C CYS A 241 0.46 -1.65 5.41
N GLU A 242 0.09 -2.22 4.26
CA GLU A 242 -0.91 -1.68 3.35
C GLU A 242 -2.30 -1.63 3.96
N MET A 243 -2.72 -2.70 4.66
CA MET A 243 -4.01 -2.72 5.36
C MET A 243 -4.04 -1.74 6.53
N GLY A 244 -2.89 -1.45 7.15
CA GLY A 244 -2.73 -0.38 8.12
C GLY A 244 -3.00 1.00 7.53
N ILE A 245 -2.43 1.29 6.35
CA ILE A 245 -2.68 2.55 5.61
C ILE A 245 -4.17 2.67 5.28
N VAL A 246 -4.78 1.62 4.74
CA VAL A 246 -6.22 1.61 4.42
C VAL A 246 -7.06 1.88 5.66
N SER A 247 -6.71 1.29 6.80
CA SER A 247 -7.40 1.55 8.06
C SER A 247 -7.32 3.03 8.45
N ASN A 248 -6.12 3.62 8.40
CA ASN A 248 -5.87 5.02 8.71
C ASN A 248 -6.61 5.99 7.79
N HIS A 249 -6.81 5.62 6.52
CA HIS A 249 -7.50 6.45 5.51
C HIS A 249 -9.03 6.27 5.49
N THR A 250 -9.56 5.14 5.98
CA THR A 250 -10.98 4.79 5.77
C THR A 250 -11.77 4.62 7.05
N GLY A 251 -11.11 4.38 8.19
CA GLY A 251 -11.76 4.05 9.46
C GLY A 251 -12.25 2.60 9.57
N LEU A 252 -12.08 1.78 8.54
CA LEU A 252 -12.23 0.33 8.67
C LEU A 252 -11.08 -0.20 9.52
N MET A 253 -11.33 -1.22 10.36
CA MET A 253 -10.33 -1.74 11.29
C MET A 253 -10.06 -3.22 11.03
N PRO A 254 -8.85 -3.73 11.29
CA PRO A 254 -8.60 -5.17 11.27
C PRO A 254 -9.50 -5.88 12.29
N ASP A 255 -9.94 -7.09 11.97
CA ASP A 255 -10.77 -7.88 12.89
C ASP A 255 -9.95 -8.51 14.02
N ILE A 256 -8.73 -8.96 13.70
CA ILE A 256 -7.70 -9.44 14.61
C ILE A 256 -6.35 -8.86 14.18
N ALA A 257 -5.38 -8.77 15.09
CA ALA A 257 -4.10 -8.08 14.86
C ALA A 257 -3.27 -8.70 13.72
N GLU A 258 -3.36 -10.02 13.55
CA GLU A 258 -2.69 -10.78 12.49
C GLU A 258 -3.39 -10.72 11.13
N MET A 259 -4.64 -10.20 11.07
CA MET A 259 -5.63 -10.49 10.03
C MET A 259 -6.00 -11.98 9.94
N HIS A 260 -7.18 -12.30 9.40
CA HIS A 260 -7.57 -13.70 9.19
C HIS A 260 -6.75 -14.34 8.07
N ALA A 261 -6.53 -13.61 6.96
CA ALA A 261 -5.72 -14.02 5.82
C ALA A 261 -5.97 -15.48 5.34
N PRO A 262 -7.24 -15.86 5.06
CA PRO A 262 -7.56 -17.22 4.65
C PRO A 262 -6.96 -17.54 3.27
N ILE A 263 -6.62 -18.81 3.05
CA ILE A 263 -6.39 -19.34 1.69
C ILE A 263 -7.76 -19.68 1.11
N ALA A 264 -8.19 -18.89 0.13
CA ALA A 264 -9.56 -18.90 -0.34
C ALA A 264 -9.65 -18.63 -1.84
N ARG A 265 -10.69 -19.20 -2.46
CA ARG A 265 -11.03 -18.89 -3.84
C ARG A 265 -11.79 -17.56 -3.86
N THR A 266 -11.64 -16.80 -4.94
CA THR A 266 -12.34 -15.51 -5.11
C THR A 266 -13.85 -15.63 -4.95
N THR A 267 -14.44 -16.75 -5.37
CA THR A 267 -15.88 -17.01 -5.25
C THR A 267 -16.35 -17.29 -3.83
N GLU A 268 -15.44 -17.56 -2.90
CA GLU A 268 -15.75 -17.90 -1.51
C GLU A 268 -15.74 -16.67 -0.59
N LEU A 269 -15.20 -15.54 -1.05
CA LEU A 269 -14.99 -14.34 -0.23
C LEU A 269 -16.27 -13.81 0.43
N PRO A 270 -17.43 -13.70 -0.25
CA PRO A 270 -18.66 -13.26 0.40
C PRO A 270 -19.17 -14.19 1.50
N THR A 271 -18.81 -15.48 1.44
CA THR A 271 -19.18 -16.46 2.47
C THR A 271 -18.24 -16.38 3.68
N LEU A 272 -16.95 -16.14 3.43
CA LEU A 272 -15.91 -16.06 4.46
C LEU A 272 -15.92 -14.72 5.19
N PHE A 273 -15.93 -13.61 4.46
CA PHE A 273 -15.85 -12.26 5.01
C PHE A 273 -17.22 -11.68 5.34
N ARG A 274 -17.94 -12.38 6.22
CA ARG A 274 -19.18 -11.94 6.85
C ARG A 274 -19.15 -12.25 8.36
N PRO A 275 -20.11 -11.77 9.16
CA PRO A 275 -20.12 -12.02 10.60
C PRO A 275 -20.10 -13.51 10.94
N ALA A 276 -19.37 -13.88 11.99
CA ALA A 276 -19.28 -15.24 12.50
C ALA A 276 -20.65 -15.75 13.01
N SER A 277 -21.50 -14.86 13.52
CA SER A 277 -22.90 -15.15 13.86
C SER A 277 -23.74 -15.59 12.66
N GLU A 278 -23.28 -15.32 11.44
CA GLU A 278 -23.90 -15.69 10.17
C GLU A 278 -23.07 -16.77 9.44
N GLY A 279 -22.09 -17.38 10.12
CA GLY A 279 -21.25 -18.42 9.55
C GLY A 279 -20.17 -17.90 8.59
N GLY A 280 -19.60 -16.73 8.89
CA GLY A 280 -18.33 -16.25 8.33
C GLY A 280 -17.20 -16.23 9.37
N LEU A 281 -16.17 -15.42 9.11
CA LEU A 281 -14.96 -15.28 9.95
C LEU A 281 -15.01 -14.09 10.92
N LEU A 282 -15.75 -13.04 10.58
CA LEU A 282 -15.57 -11.72 11.17
C LEU A 282 -16.34 -11.54 12.48
N SER A 283 -15.79 -10.81 13.44
CA SER A 283 -16.55 -10.42 14.64
C SER A 283 -17.73 -9.46 14.35
N GLY A 284 -17.73 -8.80 13.18
CA GLY A 284 -18.76 -7.88 12.74
C GLY A 284 -18.44 -7.26 11.37
N SER A 285 -19.20 -6.24 10.97
CA SER A 285 -19.00 -5.48 9.72
C SER A 285 -17.95 -4.38 9.85
N GLY A 286 -17.57 -3.78 8.72
CA GLY A 286 -16.62 -2.68 8.65
C GLY A 286 -15.16 -3.09 8.88
N LYS A 287 -14.77 -4.28 8.41
CA LYS A 287 -13.43 -4.85 8.66
C LYS A 287 -12.47 -4.67 7.48
N VAL A 288 -11.19 -4.53 7.79
CA VAL A 288 -10.10 -4.71 6.82
C VAL A 288 -9.50 -6.10 7.02
N ASP A 289 -9.27 -6.81 5.93
CA ASP A 289 -8.54 -8.09 5.94
C ASP A 289 -7.86 -8.32 4.58
N MET A 290 -7.29 -9.49 4.37
CA MET A 290 -6.72 -9.93 3.10
C MET A 290 -7.04 -11.39 2.85
N PHE A 291 -6.79 -11.90 1.65
CA PHE A 291 -6.84 -13.35 1.40
C PHE A 291 -5.70 -13.81 0.49
N ASN A 292 -5.39 -15.10 0.56
CA ASN A 292 -4.45 -15.73 -0.36
C ASN A 292 -5.25 -16.38 -1.48
N CYS A 293 -5.06 -15.90 -2.71
CA CYS A 293 -5.88 -16.30 -3.85
C CYS A 293 -5.59 -17.75 -4.26
N LEU A 294 -6.45 -18.67 -3.81
CA LEU A 294 -6.44 -20.06 -4.23
C LEU A 294 -7.17 -20.19 -5.56
N ARG A 295 -6.48 -20.73 -6.57
CA ARG A 295 -7.05 -20.94 -7.90
C ARG A 295 -6.42 -22.10 -8.63
N ARG A 296 -7.02 -22.50 -9.74
CA ARG A 296 -6.40 -23.39 -10.74
C ARG A 296 -5.66 -22.58 -11.82
N PRO A 297 -4.77 -23.21 -12.62
CA PRO A 297 -4.11 -22.55 -13.75
C PRO A 297 -5.08 -21.95 -14.77
N ASP A 298 -6.26 -22.56 -14.95
CA ASP A 298 -7.33 -22.12 -15.87
C ASP A 298 -8.27 -21.05 -15.27
N GLU A 299 -8.06 -20.67 -14.00
CA GLU A 299 -8.86 -19.66 -13.31
C GLU A 299 -8.12 -18.32 -13.27
N LEU A 300 -8.90 -17.22 -13.31
CA LEU A 300 -8.36 -15.86 -13.28
C LEU A 300 -7.61 -15.60 -11.96
N SER A 301 -6.42 -15.03 -12.07
CA SER A 301 -5.64 -14.51 -10.94
C SER A 301 -6.34 -13.31 -10.31
N PHE A 302 -6.15 -13.11 -9.00
CA PHE A 302 -6.50 -11.83 -8.38
C PHE A 302 -5.40 -10.78 -8.57
N ALA A 303 -4.24 -11.16 -9.12
CA ALA A 303 -3.13 -10.34 -9.60
C ALA A 303 -2.84 -9.09 -8.73
N GLY A 304 -2.73 -9.30 -7.41
CA GLY A 304 -2.45 -8.23 -6.45
C GLY A 304 -3.57 -7.21 -6.27
N GLY A 305 -4.79 -7.51 -6.73
CA GLY A 305 -5.94 -6.61 -6.73
C GLY A 305 -6.59 -6.43 -5.36
N VAL A 306 -7.75 -5.76 -5.37
CA VAL A 306 -8.50 -5.33 -4.18
C VAL A 306 -9.98 -5.70 -4.23
N PHE A 307 -10.62 -5.90 -3.07
CA PHE A 307 -12.05 -6.24 -2.95
C PHE A 307 -12.79 -5.46 -1.88
N VAL A 308 -14.10 -5.40 -2.04
CA VAL A 308 -15.10 -5.05 -1.04
C VAL A 308 -16.17 -6.14 -1.00
N ILE A 309 -16.49 -6.62 0.20
CA ILE A 309 -17.72 -7.37 0.46
C ILE A 309 -18.76 -6.38 0.97
N ALA A 310 -19.84 -6.24 0.21
CA ALA A 310 -20.95 -5.36 0.54
C ALA A 310 -22.20 -6.17 0.87
N GLU A 311 -23.06 -5.61 1.72
CA GLU A 311 -24.41 -6.13 1.93
C GLU A 311 -25.32 -5.68 0.76
N ALA A 312 -26.05 -6.63 0.18
CA ALA A 312 -27.07 -6.34 -0.81
C ALA A 312 -28.24 -5.57 -0.15
N PRO A 313 -28.90 -4.63 -0.87
CA PRO A 313 -30.05 -3.89 -0.33
C PRO A 313 -31.18 -4.79 0.20
N ASP A 314 -31.37 -5.93 -0.46
CA ASP A 314 -32.32 -6.98 -0.08
C ASP A 314 -31.91 -8.30 -0.77
N LEU A 315 -32.54 -9.41 -0.35
CA LEU A 315 -32.23 -10.75 -0.88
C LEU A 315 -32.63 -10.92 -2.36
N ALA A 316 -33.62 -10.18 -2.87
CA ALA A 316 -34.02 -10.26 -4.26
C ALA A 316 -32.97 -9.60 -5.17
N THR A 317 -32.41 -8.48 -4.74
CA THR A 317 -31.29 -7.81 -5.39
C THR A 317 -30.02 -8.67 -5.31
N GLY A 318 -29.76 -9.31 -4.16
CA GLY A 318 -28.70 -10.31 -4.03
C GLY A 318 -28.83 -11.46 -5.02
N ALA A 319 -30.03 -12.06 -5.14
CA ALA A 319 -30.32 -13.10 -6.11
C ALA A 319 -30.14 -12.63 -7.56
N LEU A 320 -30.51 -11.38 -7.87
CA LEU A 320 -30.27 -10.77 -9.18
C LEU A 320 -28.78 -10.65 -9.49
N PHE A 321 -27.96 -10.23 -8.53
CA PHE A 321 -26.51 -10.14 -8.71
C PHE A 321 -25.87 -11.52 -8.88
N ALA A 322 -26.27 -12.50 -8.07
CA ALA A 322 -25.85 -13.89 -8.24
C ALA A 322 -26.21 -14.43 -9.63
N GLY A 323 -27.41 -14.12 -10.14
CA GLY A 323 -27.85 -14.49 -11.49
C GLY A 323 -27.03 -13.89 -12.62
N LYS A 324 -26.29 -12.79 -12.36
CA LYS A 324 -25.31 -12.21 -13.31
C LYS A 324 -23.92 -12.85 -13.20
N GLY A 325 -23.74 -13.81 -12.30
CA GLY A 325 -22.45 -14.45 -12.02
C GLY A 325 -21.57 -13.69 -11.03
N ILE A 326 -22.08 -12.66 -10.35
CA ILE A 326 -21.33 -11.97 -9.29
C ILE A 326 -21.29 -12.90 -8.06
N PRO A 327 -20.10 -13.20 -7.50
CA PRO A 327 -20.01 -14.02 -6.30
C PRO A 327 -20.81 -13.43 -5.15
N CYS A 328 -21.64 -14.27 -4.54
CA CYS A 328 -22.47 -13.91 -3.39
C CYS A 328 -22.39 -14.98 -2.29
N SER A 329 -22.78 -14.63 -1.07
CA SER A 329 -23.02 -15.61 0.00
C SER A 329 -24.18 -16.54 -0.39
N PRO A 330 -24.35 -17.72 0.25
CA PRO A 330 -25.36 -18.70 -0.14
C PRO A 330 -26.81 -18.17 -0.14
N ASP A 331 -27.10 -17.20 0.73
CA ASP A 331 -28.39 -16.51 0.85
C ASP A 331 -28.52 -15.28 -0.07
N GLY A 332 -27.45 -14.89 -0.78
CA GLY A 332 -27.38 -13.71 -1.63
C GLY A 332 -27.18 -12.39 -0.87
N ARG A 333 -27.05 -12.41 0.47
CA ARG A 333 -26.98 -11.19 1.29
C ARG A 333 -25.67 -10.41 1.12
N TYR A 334 -24.55 -11.11 0.91
CA TYR A 334 -23.23 -10.50 0.78
C TYR A 334 -22.69 -10.69 -0.62
N VAL A 335 -22.10 -9.65 -1.19
CA VAL A 335 -21.75 -9.57 -2.62
C VAL A 335 -20.32 -9.09 -2.76
N LEU A 336 -19.56 -9.71 -3.67
CA LEU A 336 -18.21 -9.29 -4.03
C LEU A 336 -18.24 -8.15 -5.05
N VAL A 337 -17.53 -7.07 -4.76
CA VAL A 337 -17.07 -6.08 -5.74
C VAL A 337 -15.55 -6.07 -5.70
N HIS A 338 -14.88 -6.12 -6.85
CA HIS A 338 -13.42 -6.17 -6.89
C HIS A 338 -12.82 -5.48 -8.12
N ASN A 339 -11.56 -5.07 -7.97
CA ASN A 339 -10.64 -4.80 -9.06
C ASN A 339 -9.50 -5.83 -8.95
N PRO A 340 -9.45 -6.86 -9.81
CA PRO A 340 -8.53 -7.98 -9.66
C PRO A 340 -7.14 -7.72 -10.26
N VAL A 341 -6.77 -6.46 -10.52
CA VAL A 341 -5.48 -6.11 -11.10
C VAL A 341 -4.96 -4.82 -10.48
N HIS A 342 -3.63 -4.72 -10.39
CA HIS A 342 -2.91 -3.47 -10.21
C HIS A 342 -1.71 -3.42 -11.17
N LEU A 343 -1.36 -2.23 -11.65
CA LEU A 343 -0.38 -2.04 -12.73
C LEU A 343 0.89 -1.29 -12.25
N LEU A 344 1.16 -1.30 -10.93
CA LEU A 344 2.31 -0.64 -10.33
C LEU A 344 2.38 0.85 -10.75
N GLY A 345 3.57 1.38 -10.98
CA GLY A 345 3.76 2.79 -11.35
C GLY A 345 3.04 3.25 -12.62
N ALA A 346 2.48 2.35 -13.43
CA ALA A 346 1.68 2.75 -14.58
C ALA A 346 0.36 3.45 -14.18
N GLU A 347 -0.16 3.20 -12.98
CA GLU A 347 -1.37 3.88 -12.49
C GLU A 347 -1.05 5.18 -11.74
N ALA A 348 0.19 5.39 -11.31
CA ALA A 348 0.61 6.58 -10.57
C ALA A 348 0.27 7.94 -11.23
N PRO A 349 0.22 8.09 -12.58
CA PRO A 349 -0.27 9.32 -13.19
C PRO A 349 -1.69 9.72 -12.75
N MET A 350 -2.57 8.77 -12.39
CA MET A 350 -3.91 9.09 -11.90
C MET A 350 -3.86 9.88 -10.59
N SER A 351 -3.12 9.40 -9.59
CA SER A 351 -2.93 10.11 -8.32
C SER A 351 -2.21 11.44 -8.51
N ALA A 352 -1.18 11.47 -9.36
CA ALA A 352 -0.42 12.68 -9.65
C ALA A 352 -1.29 13.78 -10.28
N LEU A 353 -2.09 13.42 -11.28
CA LEU A 353 -3.00 14.36 -11.95
C LEU A 353 -4.18 14.75 -11.05
N SER A 354 -4.72 13.84 -10.25
CA SER A 354 -5.75 14.16 -9.25
C SER A 354 -5.23 15.21 -8.25
N ALA A 355 -4.02 15.02 -7.73
CA ALA A 355 -3.40 15.95 -6.80
C ALA A 355 -3.17 17.32 -7.44
N ALA A 356 -2.48 17.39 -8.58
CA ALA A 356 -2.04 18.66 -9.16
C ALA A 356 -3.11 19.41 -9.95
N LEU A 357 -4.07 18.70 -10.55
CA LEU A 357 -5.14 19.31 -11.33
C LEU A 357 -6.39 19.49 -10.48
N LEU A 358 -6.82 18.49 -9.73
CA LEU A 358 -8.08 18.54 -8.97
C LEU A 358 -7.91 19.02 -7.52
N GLY A 359 -6.68 19.05 -7.00
CA GLY A 359 -6.45 19.31 -5.58
C GLY A 359 -7.04 18.20 -4.70
N GLN A 360 -7.14 16.97 -5.22
CA GLN A 360 -7.77 15.84 -4.54
C GLN A 360 -6.78 14.69 -4.35
N SER A 361 -6.74 14.17 -3.13
CA SER A 361 -6.04 12.93 -2.79
C SER A 361 -6.80 11.72 -3.37
N THR A 362 -6.09 10.68 -3.80
CA THR A 362 -6.67 9.35 -4.03
C THR A 362 -6.72 8.53 -2.73
N GLY A 363 -6.15 9.07 -1.64
CA GLY A 363 -6.36 8.61 -0.27
C GLY A 363 -7.69 9.08 0.35
N GLY A 364 -7.83 8.86 1.66
CA GLY A 364 -9.01 9.25 2.42
C GLY A 364 -9.10 10.76 2.63
N ALA A 365 -10.32 11.29 2.72
CA ALA A 365 -10.55 12.70 3.01
C ALA A 365 -10.17 13.10 4.45
N GLU A 366 -10.23 12.12 5.37
CA GLU A 366 -9.85 12.28 6.78
C GLU A 366 -8.87 11.17 7.16
N VAL A 367 -7.59 11.50 7.12
CA VAL A 367 -6.50 10.57 7.45
C VAL A 367 -6.14 10.73 8.92
N LEU A 368 -6.31 9.66 9.70
CA LEU A 368 -6.04 9.63 11.15
C LEU A 368 -5.13 8.45 11.53
N PRO A 369 -4.29 8.59 12.57
CA PRO A 369 -3.52 7.46 13.10
C PRO A 369 -4.45 6.55 13.91
N ARG A 370 -5.10 5.59 13.24
CA ARG A 370 -6.05 4.65 13.86
C ARG A 370 -5.37 3.36 14.26
N VAL A 371 -4.42 2.89 13.45
CA VAL A 371 -3.62 1.69 13.71
C VAL A 371 -2.13 1.96 13.47
N ASP A 372 -1.31 1.25 14.23
CA ASP A 372 0.12 1.09 14.01
C ASP A 372 0.41 -0.34 13.55
N LEU A 373 1.30 -0.47 12.57
CA LEU A 373 2.02 -1.71 12.31
C LEU A 373 3.10 -1.85 13.38
N VAL A 374 3.00 -2.85 14.24
CA VAL A 374 3.96 -3.12 15.33
C VAL A 374 4.67 -4.45 15.12
N ALA A 375 5.68 -4.72 15.94
CA ALA A 375 6.48 -5.95 15.86
C ALA A 375 6.32 -6.83 17.10
N ARG A 376 6.10 -8.13 16.88
CA ARG A 376 6.27 -9.20 17.87
C ARG A 376 7.56 -9.95 17.60
N ALA A 377 8.35 -10.25 18.62
CA ALA A 377 9.59 -11.02 18.44
C ALA A 377 9.26 -12.48 18.08
N SER A 378 9.76 -12.99 16.95
CA SER A 378 9.56 -14.39 16.53
C SER A 378 10.61 -15.35 17.13
N ARG A 379 11.67 -14.77 17.71
CA ARG A 379 12.74 -15.41 18.46
C ARG A 379 13.18 -14.48 19.60
N ASP A 380 14.05 -14.97 20.48
CA ASP A 380 14.71 -14.08 21.44
C ASP A 380 15.62 -13.09 20.69
N LEU A 381 15.59 -11.83 21.09
CA LEU A 381 16.46 -10.76 20.61
C LEU A 381 17.41 -10.35 21.74
N VAL A 382 18.71 -10.28 21.45
CA VAL A 382 19.72 -9.89 22.44
C VAL A 382 20.18 -8.45 22.27
N PRO A 383 20.55 -7.75 23.36
CA PRO A 383 21.13 -6.42 23.28
C PRO A 383 22.34 -6.36 22.34
N GLY A 384 22.41 -5.32 21.52
CA GLY A 384 23.45 -5.09 20.51
C GLY A 384 23.13 -5.64 19.13
N GLU A 385 22.10 -6.49 18.97
CA GLU A 385 21.63 -6.91 17.64
C GLU A 385 21.02 -5.73 16.88
N THR A 386 21.41 -5.55 15.61
CA THR A 386 20.79 -4.54 14.73
C THR A 386 19.63 -5.15 13.95
N LEU A 387 18.47 -4.50 14.02
CA LEU A 387 17.26 -4.91 13.31
C LEU A 387 17.28 -4.40 11.86
N THR A 388 17.96 -5.14 10.98
CA THR A 388 18.13 -4.74 9.57
C THR A 388 16.91 -5.08 8.72
N MET A 389 16.45 -4.10 7.94
CA MET A 389 15.41 -4.28 6.92
C MET A 389 16.01 -4.96 5.68
N GLY A 390 15.44 -6.10 5.30
CA GLY A 390 15.87 -6.93 4.18
C GLY A 390 14.92 -6.88 2.98
N TYR A 391 14.95 -7.94 2.17
CA TYR A 391 14.10 -8.09 1.00
C TYR A 391 12.60 -7.95 1.36
N ARG A 392 11.84 -7.26 0.50
CA ARG A 392 10.42 -6.89 0.75
C ARG A 392 10.18 -6.18 2.09
N HIS A 393 11.20 -5.44 2.54
CA HIS A 393 11.15 -4.62 3.74
C HIS A 393 10.84 -5.42 5.03
N VAL A 394 11.20 -6.70 5.04
CA VAL A 394 11.06 -7.58 6.22
C VAL A 394 12.27 -7.42 7.14
N ILE A 395 12.05 -7.40 8.46
CA ILE A 395 13.09 -7.33 9.48
C ILE A 395 13.17 -8.70 10.14
N GLY A 396 14.34 -9.32 10.08
CA GLY A 396 14.55 -10.68 10.57
C GLY A 396 14.31 -10.81 12.07
N GLY A 397 13.53 -11.80 12.48
CA GLY A 397 13.20 -12.03 13.90
C GLY A 397 11.96 -11.29 14.38
N LEU A 398 11.24 -10.57 13.51
CA LEU A 398 10.01 -9.85 13.83
C LEU A 398 8.82 -10.42 13.05
N GLU A 399 7.67 -10.51 13.72
CA GLU A 399 6.35 -10.78 13.16
C GLU A 399 5.52 -9.48 13.18
N PRO A 400 4.94 -9.06 12.04
CA PRO A 400 4.12 -7.84 11.99
C PRO A 400 2.74 -8.08 12.62
N LEU A 401 2.19 -7.04 13.26
CA LEU A 401 0.81 -7.03 13.79
C LEU A 401 0.20 -5.64 13.61
N LEU A 402 -1.11 -5.56 13.40
CA LEU A 402 -1.84 -4.29 13.45
C LEU A 402 -2.49 -4.11 14.83
N GLN A 403 -2.19 -3.00 15.49
CA GLN A 403 -2.78 -2.64 16.78
C GLN A 403 -3.34 -1.21 16.71
N PRO A 404 -4.31 -0.84 17.57
CA PRO A 404 -4.72 0.55 17.69
C PRO A 404 -3.52 1.46 17.93
N ALA A 405 -3.42 2.54 17.17
CA ALA A 405 -2.27 3.43 17.24
C ALA A 405 -2.13 4.03 18.63
N ARG A 406 -0.88 4.18 19.08
CA ARG A 406 -0.57 4.79 20.38
C ARG A 406 0.55 5.81 20.25
N PRO A 407 0.55 6.85 21.10
CA PRO A 407 1.70 7.73 21.20
C PRO A 407 2.96 6.95 21.53
N LEU A 408 4.08 7.35 20.95
CA LEU A 408 5.37 6.79 21.30
C LEU A 408 5.66 7.01 22.79
N GLY A 409 5.90 5.93 23.51
CA GLY A 409 6.22 5.92 24.94
C GLY A 409 7.17 4.77 25.26
N ALA A 410 7.92 4.86 26.35
CA ALA A 410 8.95 3.87 26.68
C ALA A 410 8.39 2.43 26.70
N ASP A 411 7.21 2.24 27.30
CA ASP A 411 6.56 0.93 27.44
C ASP A 411 5.49 0.68 26.36
N GLU A 412 5.35 1.58 25.39
CA GLU A 412 4.36 1.44 24.31
C GLU A 412 4.97 0.69 23.11
N PRO A 413 4.15 -0.05 22.34
CA PRO A 413 4.61 -0.73 21.14
C PRO A 413 5.31 0.23 20.18
N VAL A 414 6.48 -0.18 19.70
CA VAL A 414 7.19 0.60 18.68
C VAL A 414 6.64 0.26 17.28
N PRO A 415 6.31 1.27 16.46
CA PRO A 415 5.98 1.04 15.05
C PRO A 415 7.11 0.29 14.33
N TYR A 416 6.75 -0.71 13.56
CA TYR A 416 7.62 -1.71 12.97
C TYR A 416 8.80 -1.08 12.20
N TYR A 417 8.56 -0.11 11.34
CA TYR A 417 9.65 0.49 10.56
C TYR A 417 10.49 1.52 11.33
N LEU A 418 10.09 1.94 12.53
CA LEU A 418 10.98 2.70 13.43
C LEU A 418 12.07 1.81 14.05
N THR A 419 11.92 0.49 14.01
CA THR A 419 12.97 -0.44 14.45
C THR A 419 14.06 -0.65 13.41
N ALA A 420 13.81 -0.26 12.14
CA ALA A 420 14.74 -0.51 11.04
C ALA A 420 16.08 0.19 11.27
N GLY A 421 17.16 -0.60 11.21
CA GLY A 421 18.53 -0.17 11.43
C GLY A 421 18.86 0.18 12.88
N ARG A 422 17.96 -0.07 13.84
CA ARG A 422 18.18 0.26 15.25
C ARG A 422 18.73 -0.92 16.04
N PRO A 423 19.68 -0.69 16.96
CA PRO A 423 20.17 -1.74 17.85
C PRO A 423 19.13 -2.01 18.95
N VAL A 424 18.99 -3.29 19.29
CA VAL A 424 18.27 -3.74 20.48
C VAL A 424 19.07 -3.32 21.72
N VAL A 425 18.44 -2.71 22.71
CA VAL A 425 19.10 -2.23 23.95
C VAL A 425 18.73 -3.04 25.18
N ARG A 426 17.65 -3.84 25.10
CA ARG A 426 17.17 -4.73 26.17
C ARG A 426 16.85 -6.11 25.59
N PRO A 427 17.03 -7.20 26.35
CA PRO A 427 16.62 -8.51 25.88
C PRO A 427 15.10 -8.56 25.66
N VAL A 428 14.67 -9.03 24.50
CA VAL A 428 13.25 -9.21 24.16
C VAL A 428 13.00 -10.70 23.96
N ALA A 429 12.12 -11.27 24.78
CA ALA A 429 11.78 -12.68 24.68
C ALA A 429 10.90 -12.96 23.45
N ARG A 430 11.04 -14.15 22.87
CA ARG A 430 10.14 -14.65 21.83
C ARG A 430 8.68 -14.50 22.26
N GLY A 431 7.86 -13.94 21.38
CA GLY A 431 6.43 -13.70 21.56
C GLY A 431 6.11 -12.35 22.21
N ALA A 432 7.09 -11.61 22.72
CA ALA A 432 6.85 -10.27 23.25
C ALA A 432 6.66 -9.23 22.14
N ILE A 433 5.81 -8.24 22.38
CA ILE A 433 5.70 -7.04 21.54
C ILE A 433 6.89 -6.13 21.85
N LEU A 434 7.58 -5.65 20.82
CA LEU A 434 8.67 -4.70 20.99
C LEU A 434 8.11 -3.35 21.40
N THR A 435 8.77 -2.71 22.37
CA THR A 435 8.46 -1.37 22.85
C THR A 435 9.54 -0.36 22.43
N CYS A 436 9.26 0.94 22.56
CA CYS A 436 10.28 1.95 22.26
C CYS A 436 11.52 1.84 23.17
N ALA A 437 11.38 1.29 24.39
CA ALA A 437 12.50 1.10 25.30
C ALA A 437 13.38 -0.12 24.98
N ASP A 438 12.95 -0.99 24.05
CA ASP A 438 13.70 -2.17 23.64
C ASP A 438 14.71 -1.88 22.53
N ILE A 439 14.58 -0.74 21.85
CA ILE A 439 15.47 -0.30 20.76
C ILE A 439 16.10 1.06 21.07
N ALA A 440 17.28 1.32 20.51
CA ALA A 440 17.83 2.68 20.50
C ALA A 440 17.14 3.52 19.42
N LEU A 441 15.95 4.02 19.73
CA LEU A 441 15.23 4.94 18.86
C LEU A 441 16.05 6.22 18.65
N ASP A 442 16.12 6.70 17.41
CA ASP A 442 16.92 7.85 17.04
C ASP A 442 16.05 9.09 16.85
N GLU A 443 15.94 9.86 17.93
CA GLU A 443 15.14 11.09 18.02
C GLU A 443 15.65 12.20 17.09
N SER A 444 16.82 12.05 16.45
CA SER A 444 17.34 13.01 15.46
C SER A 444 16.75 12.81 14.05
N THR A 445 16.14 11.66 13.79
CA THR A 445 15.57 11.33 12.47
C THR A 445 14.30 12.13 12.18
N THR A 446 14.10 12.46 10.90
CA THR A 446 12.90 13.19 10.46
C THR A 446 11.64 12.34 10.68
N LEU A 447 11.73 11.03 10.43
CA LEU A 447 10.62 10.10 10.62
C LEU A 447 10.13 10.07 12.08
N VAL A 448 11.06 10.01 13.06
CA VAL A 448 10.67 10.03 14.49
C VAL A 448 10.11 11.38 14.88
N GLN A 449 10.71 12.49 14.44
CA GLN A 449 10.21 13.84 14.76
C GLN A 449 8.79 14.06 14.23
N LEU A 450 8.52 13.65 12.99
CA LEU A 450 7.17 13.71 12.42
C LEU A 450 6.19 12.80 13.16
N ARG A 451 6.62 11.60 13.56
CA ARG A 451 5.77 10.73 14.38
C ARG A 451 5.46 11.36 15.75
N ARG A 452 6.43 11.97 16.42
CA ARG A 452 6.21 12.70 17.69
C ARG A 452 5.24 13.87 17.50
N GLU A 453 5.35 14.61 16.41
CA GLU A 453 4.41 15.68 16.06
C GLU A 453 3.00 15.14 15.81
N GLN A 454 2.89 14.03 15.08
CA GLN A 454 1.62 13.31 14.86
C GLN A 454 0.96 12.96 16.20
N ASP A 455 1.73 12.33 17.10
CA ASP A 455 1.23 11.94 18.41
C ASP A 455 0.76 13.19 19.20
N ALA A 456 1.53 14.28 19.20
CA ALA A 456 1.16 15.51 19.89
C ALA A 456 -0.13 16.14 19.32
N LEU A 457 -0.33 16.07 18.01
CA LEU A 457 -1.50 16.64 17.33
C LEU A 457 -2.77 15.81 17.57
N PHE A 458 -2.69 14.48 17.39
CA PHE A 458 -3.86 13.60 17.36
C PHE A 458 -4.17 12.90 18.69
N ASN A 459 -3.27 12.92 19.68
CA ASN A 459 -3.49 12.31 21.01
C ASN A 459 -4.00 13.28 22.08
N THR A 460 -4.31 14.53 21.74
CA THR A 460 -5.14 15.34 22.63
C THR A 460 -6.57 14.82 22.45
N GLY A 461 -7.27 14.40 23.51
CA GLY A 461 -8.64 13.83 23.46
C GLY A 461 -9.73 14.80 22.95
N LYS A 462 -9.47 15.41 21.79
CA LYS A 462 -10.17 16.45 21.06
C LYS A 462 -9.76 16.36 19.58
N VAL A 463 -10.13 15.27 18.91
CA VAL A 463 -10.43 15.29 17.47
C VAL A 463 -11.71 14.51 17.27
#